data_AF-A0A3C0ABN1-F1
#
_entry.id   AF-A0A3C0ABN1-F1
#
_cell.length_a   1.000
_cell.length_b   1.000
_cell.length_c   1.000
_cell.angle_alpha   90.00
_cell.angle_beta   90.00
_cell.angle_gamma   90.00
#
_symmetry.space_group_name_H-M   'P 1'
#
loop_
_entity.id
_entity.type
_entity.pdbx_description
1 polymer ?
#
loop_
_entity_poly.entity_id
_entity_poly.type
_entity_poly.pdbx_seq_one_letter_code
_entity_poly.pdbx_strand_id
1 'polypeptide(L)'
;MTPKPNKAPLENSYYNRELSWLQFNARVLQEAEDSTTPLLERLRFIGIFSNNLDEFFKVRYATIKRIADAGKGGRSFLGGIPASKLMELITQTVIKQQKTSLGILSGIKQELKKEQIYMINETEVSKSQSEFIEDYFLQKVSPAMVVIMIGELKEFPSLKDSAAYLAVKMEMTTDDTTFASKHNYALIEIPKNVERFVELPSHDGKKYIIILDDLIRYMLHKIFSIFKYDHISAHMIKITRDAALDIESDLSKSFIDKISKSVKNRSDGDPVRLVYDKTIDDQTLSFLMDKMGIKNSDSINPGGRYHNRRDYIKFPSLGRPDLQYEK
;
A
#
# COMPACT_ATOMS: atom_id res chain seq x y z
N MET A 1 -7.94 53.32 -40.60
CA MET A 1 -7.46 52.54 -39.45
C MET A 1 -8.16 51.19 -39.47
N THR A 2 -7.47 50.14 -39.91
CA THR A 2 -8.00 48.77 -39.88
C THR A 2 -8.02 48.27 -38.43
N PRO A 3 -9.10 47.64 -37.94
CA PRO A 3 -9.12 47.07 -36.60
C PRO A 3 -8.07 45.96 -36.52
N LYS A 4 -7.20 46.00 -35.51
CA LYS A 4 -6.34 44.85 -35.21
C LYS A 4 -7.25 43.68 -34.83
N PRO A 5 -7.04 42.47 -35.39
CA PRO A 5 -7.80 41.30 -34.96
C PRO A 5 -7.47 41.05 -33.49
N ASN A 6 -8.51 41.08 -32.66
CA ASN A 6 -8.44 40.72 -31.27
C ASN A 6 -8.09 39.22 -31.21
N LYS A 7 -6.82 38.88 -31.10
CA LYS A 7 -6.42 37.50 -30.81
C LYS A 7 -6.94 37.19 -29.41
N ALA A 8 -8.05 36.46 -29.34
CA ALA A 8 -8.44 35.77 -28.12
C ALA A 8 -7.19 35.05 -27.59
N PRO A 9 -6.91 35.09 -26.27
CA PRO A 9 -5.84 34.27 -25.72
C PRO A 9 -6.14 32.84 -26.15
N LEU A 10 -5.19 32.18 -26.81
CA LEU A 10 -5.25 30.73 -26.97
C LEU A 10 -5.43 30.18 -25.56
N GLU A 11 -6.62 29.66 -25.24
CA GLU A 11 -6.84 28.88 -24.03
C GLU A 11 -5.99 27.63 -24.16
N ASN A 12 -4.73 27.78 -23.77
CA ASN A 12 -3.77 26.72 -23.62
C ASN A 12 -4.23 25.90 -22.41
N SER A 13 -5.24 25.06 -22.63
CA SER A 13 -5.79 24.09 -21.68
C SER A 13 -4.77 22.96 -21.52
N TYR A 14 -3.64 23.28 -20.91
CA TYR A 14 -2.66 22.28 -20.54
C TYR A 14 -3.22 21.48 -19.37
N TYR A 15 -3.44 20.19 -19.58
CA TYR A 15 -3.76 19.27 -18.49
C TYR A 15 -2.60 19.26 -17.48
N ASN A 16 -2.94 19.33 -16.19
CA ASN A 16 -1.93 19.24 -15.13
C ASN A 16 -1.12 17.93 -15.28
N ARG A 17 0.20 18.03 -15.17
CA ARG A 17 1.15 16.94 -15.45
C ARG A 17 0.94 15.74 -14.52
N GLU A 18 0.62 16.00 -13.26
CA GLU A 18 0.49 15.02 -12.18
C GLU A 18 -0.81 14.24 -12.36
N LEU A 19 -1.90 14.93 -12.68
CA LEU A 19 -3.18 14.28 -13.05
C LEU A 19 -3.04 13.48 -14.35
N SER A 20 -2.31 14.00 -15.34
CA SER A 20 -2.03 13.30 -16.60
C SER A 20 -1.21 12.02 -16.35
N TRP A 21 -0.25 12.07 -15.43
CA TRP A 21 0.50 10.89 -15.00
C TRP A 21 -0.41 9.84 -14.35
N LEU A 22 -1.38 10.25 -13.51
CA LEU A 22 -2.36 9.32 -12.94
C LEU A 22 -3.23 8.67 -14.01
N GLN A 23 -3.58 9.39 -15.09
CA GLN A 23 -4.30 8.82 -16.23
C GLN A 23 -3.44 7.85 -17.03
N PHE A 24 -2.14 8.13 -17.19
CA PHE A 24 -1.20 7.16 -17.75
C PHE A 24 -1.18 5.87 -16.93
N ASN A 25 -1.04 5.97 -15.60
CA ASN A 25 -1.03 4.78 -14.75
C ASN A 25 -2.39 4.05 -14.77
N ALA A 26 -3.50 4.76 -14.98
CA ALA A 26 -4.80 4.12 -15.18
C ALA A 26 -4.86 3.23 -16.43
N ARG A 27 -4.07 3.51 -17.48
CA ARG A 27 -3.97 2.62 -18.64
C ARG A 27 -3.30 1.29 -18.30
N VAL A 28 -2.37 1.28 -17.35
CA VAL A 28 -1.80 0.01 -16.82
C VAL A 28 -2.88 -0.85 -16.17
N LEU A 29 -3.91 -0.25 -15.56
CA LEU A 29 -5.06 -1.01 -15.07
C LEU A 29 -5.94 -1.56 -16.19
N GLN A 30 -5.99 -0.91 -17.35
CA GLN A 30 -6.74 -1.41 -18.51
C GLN A 30 -6.14 -2.73 -19.01
N GLU A 31 -4.80 -2.87 -19.01
CA GLU A 31 -4.12 -4.14 -19.32
C GLU A 31 -4.49 -5.27 -18.35
N ALA A 32 -4.74 -4.95 -17.07
CA ALA A 32 -5.21 -5.91 -16.09
C ALA A 32 -6.70 -6.26 -16.25
N GLU A 33 -7.49 -5.36 -16.83
CA GLU A 33 -8.92 -5.54 -17.10
C GLU A 33 -9.17 -6.30 -18.42
N ASP A 34 -8.28 -6.13 -19.40
CA ASP A 34 -8.36 -6.76 -20.72
C ASP A 34 -8.34 -8.29 -20.62
N SER A 35 -9.38 -8.93 -21.14
CA SER A 35 -9.53 -10.38 -21.17
C SER A 35 -8.62 -11.07 -22.21
N THR A 36 -8.04 -10.33 -23.15
CA THR A 36 -7.08 -10.86 -24.13
C THR A 36 -5.69 -11.00 -23.54
N THR A 37 -5.40 -10.28 -22.45
CA THR A 37 -4.18 -10.44 -21.65
C THR A 37 -4.25 -11.77 -20.88
N PRO A 38 -3.19 -12.61 -20.91
CA PRO A 38 -3.18 -13.87 -20.16
C PRO A 38 -3.41 -13.66 -18.66
N LEU A 39 -4.12 -14.59 -18.03
CA LEU A 39 -4.69 -14.41 -16.71
C LEU A 39 -3.66 -14.07 -15.62
N LEU A 40 -2.48 -14.70 -15.63
CA LEU A 40 -1.42 -14.41 -14.67
C LEU A 40 -0.70 -13.09 -14.97
N GLU A 41 -0.70 -12.64 -16.23
CA GLU A 41 -0.13 -11.34 -16.61
C GLU A 41 -1.01 -10.19 -16.12
N ARG A 42 -2.34 -10.37 -16.12
CA ARG A 42 -3.29 -9.39 -15.54
C ARG A 42 -3.01 -9.14 -14.06
N LEU A 43 -2.65 -10.19 -13.29
CA LEU A 43 -2.17 -10.02 -11.92
C LEU A 43 -0.89 -9.19 -11.85
N ARG A 44 0.07 -9.44 -12.74
CA ARG A 44 1.32 -8.68 -12.79
C ARG A 44 1.07 -7.21 -13.11
N PHE A 45 0.14 -6.89 -14.02
CA PHE A 45 -0.28 -5.51 -14.30
C PHE A 45 -0.92 -4.80 -13.09
N ILE A 46 -1.72 -5.51 -12.27
CA ILE A 46 -2.16 -4.97 -10.96
C ILE A 46 -0.95 -4.61 -10.08
N GLY A 47 0.07 -5.45 -10.10
CA GLY A 47 1.33 -5.19 -9.41
C GLY A 47 2.09 -3.98 -9.96
N ILE A 48 2.24 -3.87 -11.29
CA ILE A 48 2.90 -2.74 -11.96
C ILE A 48 2.17 -1.44 -11.63
N PHE A 49 0.85 -1.41 -11.75
CA PHE A 49 0.03 -0.26 -11.38
C PHE A 49 0.29 0.18 -9.93
N SER A 50 0.32 -0.78 -8.99
CA SER A 50 0.57 -0.50 -7.57
C SER A 50 1.99 0.01 -7.34
N ASN A 51 2.99 -0.54 -8.02
CA ASN A 51 4.38 -0.13 -7.89
C ASN A 51 4.59 1.30 -8.41
N ASN A 52 4.06 1.60 -9.59
CA ASN A 52 4.10 2.93 -10.18
C ASN A 52 3.45 3.95 -9.25
N LEU A 53 2.30 3.60 -8.66
CA LEU A 53 1.60 4.48 -7.72
C LEU A 53 2.42 4.73 -6.45
N ASP A 54 3.15 3.74 -5.94
CA ASP A 54 4.06 3.95 -4.81
C ASP A 54 5.15 4.97 -5.15
N GLU A 55 5.79 4.85 -6.31
CA GLU A 55 6.83 5.78 -6.77
C GLU A 55 6.28 7.19 -7.03
N PHE A 56 5.06 7.31 -7.55
CA PHE A 56 4.38 8.60 -7.67
C PHE A 56 4.25 9.30 -6.32
N PHE A 57 3.86 8.59 -5.27
CA PHE A 57 3.71 9.19 -3.94
C PHE A 57 5.05 9.56 -3.31
N LYS A 58 6.07 8.70 -3.46
CA LYS A 58 7.41 8.94 -2.93
C LYS A 58 8.08 10.18 -3.53
N VAL A 59 7.94 10.38 -4.84
CA VAL A 59 8.67 11.43 -5.57
C VAL A 59 7.78 12.63 -5.87
N ARG A 60 6.70 12.42 -6.65
CA ARG A 60 5.90 13.50 -7.23
C ARG A 60 4.97 14.12 -6.18
N TYR A 61 4.21 13.32 -5.45
CA TYR A 61 3.31 13.82 -4.43
C TYR A 61 4.07 14.52 -3.29
N ALA A 62 5.18 13.94 -2.85
CA ALA A 62 6.05 14.53 -1.84
C ALA A 62 6.54 15.93 -2.25
N THR A 63 6.97 16.10 -3.50
CA THR A 63 7.37 17.41 -4.05
C THR A 63 6.22 18.43 -3.97
N ILE A 64 5.01 18.05 -4.37
CA ILE A 64 3.82 18.93 -4.29
C ILE A 64 3.53 19.32 -2.84
N LYS A 65 3.65 18.36 -1.91
CA LYS A 65 3.44 18.58 -0.48
C LYS A 65 4.45 19.58 0.10
N ARG A 66 5.75 19.45 -0.23
CA ARG A 66 6.78 20.43 0.17
C ARG A 66 6.47 21.84 -0.35
N ILE A 67 5.96 21.95 -1.58
CA ILE A 67 5.50 23.24 -2.14
C ILE A 67 4.31 23.79 -1.36
N ALA A 68 3.35 22.93 -0.99
CA ALA A 68 2.20 23.33 -0.18
C ALA A 68 2.64 23.89 1.19
N ASP A 69 3.58 23.19 1.83
CA ASP A 69 4.10 23.56 3.15
C ASP A 69 4.94 24.85 3.12
N ALA A 70 5.68 25.10 2.03
CA ALA A 70 6.46 26.33 1.83
C ALA A 70 5.60 27.56 1.50
N GLY A 71 4.32 27.37 1.15
CA GLY A 71 3.35 28.45 0.94
C GLY A 71 3.28 28.99 -0.50
N LYS A 72 2.91 30.28 -0.65
CA LYS A 72 2.31 30.87 -1.88
C LYS A 72 3.23 30.94 -3.13
N GLY A 73 4.45 30.41 -3.10
CA GLY A 73 5.44 30.54 -4.18
C GLY A 73 5.31 29.56 -5.36
N GLY A 74 4.49 28.50 -5.27
CA GLY A 74 4.55 27.38 -6.23
C GLY A 74 3.42 27.26 -7.26
N ARG A 75 2.44 28.17 -7.32
CA ARG A 75 1.27 28.02 -8.22
C ARG A 75 1.65 27.93 -9.69
N SER A 76 2.60 28.74 -10.16
CA SER A 76 3.08 28.69 -11.55
C SER A 76 3.74 27.35 -11.88
N PHE A 77 4.46 26.76 -10.93
CA PHE A 77 5.12 25.46 -11.07
C PHE A 77 4.13 24.29 -11.19
N LEU A 78 2.94 24.43 -10.59
CA LEU A 78 1.89 23.40 -10.56
C LEU A 78 0.80 23.61 -11.62
N GLY A 79 1.11 24.35 -12.69
CA GLY A 79 0.16 24.62 -13.79
C GLY A 79 -1.00 25.52 -13.37
N GLY A 80 -0.79 26.43 -12.41
CA GLY A 80 -1.79 27.39 -11.94
C GLY A 80 -2.68 26.89 -10.79
N ILE A 81 -2.62 25.59 -10.44
CA ILE A 81 -3.44 25.01 -9.37
C ILE A 81 -2.74 25.18 -8.01
N PRO A 82 -3.45 25.62 -6.95
CA PRO A 82 -2.90 25.61 -5.59
C PRO A 82 -2.48 24.19 -5.17
N ALA A 83 -1.31 24.05 -4.55
CA ALA A 83 -0.76 22.74 -4.17
C ALA A 83 -1.72 21.90 -3.32
N SER A 84 -2.39 22.51 -2.34
CA SER A 84 -3.40 21.83 -1.51
C SER A 84 -4.59 21.29 -2.33
N LYS A 85 -5.08 22.08 -3.30
CA LYS A 85 -6.15 21.67 -4.22
C LYS A 85 -5.69 20.53 -5.13
N LEU A 86 -4.46 20.58 -5.63
CA LEU A 86 -3.89 19.51 -6.45
C LEU A 86 -3.72 18.21 -5.65
N MET A 87 -3.25 18.29 -4.41
CA MET A 87 -3.16 17.13 -3.51
C MET A 87 -4.52 16.49 -3.23
N GLU A 88 -5.57 17.29 -3.03
CA GLU A 88 -6.94 16.83 -2.87
C GLU A 88 -7.43 16.06 -4.11
N LEU A 89 -7.26 16.66 -5.30
CA LEU A 89 -7.65 16.05 -6.59
C LEU A 89 -6.90 14.73 -6.85
N ILE A 90 -5.59 14.71 -6.55
CA ILE A 90 -4.76 13.49 -6.63
C ILE A 90 -5.33 12.41 -5.71
N THR A 91 -5.58 12.75 -4.44
CA THR A 91 -6.08 11.80 -3.43
C THR A 91 -7.42 11.20 -3.86
N GLN A 92 -8.37 12.04 -4.30
CA GLN A 92 -9.67 11.57 -4.80
C GLN A 92 -9.54 10.67 -6.04
N THR A 93 -8.67 11.04 -6.99
CA THR A 93 -8.42 10.24 -8.20
C THR A 93 -7.82 8.88 -7.84
N VAL A 94 -6.84 8.86 -6.93
CA VAL A 94 -6.18 7.63 -6.48
C VAL A 94 -7.16 6.71 -5.75
N ILE A 95 -8.00 7.22 -4.86
CA ILE A 95 -9.04 6.43 -4.18
C ILE A 95 -9.95 5.75 -5.21
N LYS A 96 -10.39 6.48 -6.24
CA LYS A 96 -11.22 5.92 -7.32
C LYS A 96 -10.48 4.82 -8.09
N GLN A 97 -9.23 5.06 -8.50
CA GLN A 97 -8.44 4.07 -9.24
C GLN A 97 -8.13 2.83 -8.39
N GLN A 98 -7.86 2.99 -7.09
CA GLN A 98 -7.66 1.87 -6.18
C GLN A 98 -8.92 1.02 -6.05
N LYS A 99 -10.11 1.65 -5.96
CA LYS A 99 -11.39 0.93 -5.96
C LYS A 99 -11.60 0.13 -7.25
N THR A 100 -11.33 0.71 -8.42
CA THR A 100 -11.39 0.01 -9.70
C THR A 100 -10.43 -1.19 -9.72
N SER A 101 -9.18 -0.98 -9.29
CA SER A 101 -8.16 -2.03 -9.22
C SER A 101 -8.56 -3.19 -8.29
N LEU A 102 -9.28 -2.92 -7.19
CA LEU A 102 -9.83 -3.98 -6.33
C LEU A 102 -10.95 -4.77 -7.02
N GLY A 103 -11.81 -4.09 -7.79
CA GLY A 103 -12.84 -4.74 -8.61
C GLY A 103 -12.24 -5.68 -9.65
N ILE A 104 -11.25 -5.21 -10.40
CA ILE A 104 -10.53 -6.01 -11.41
C ILE A 104 -9.87 -7.24 -10.75
N LEU A 105 -9.15 -7.04 -9.63
CA LEU A 105 -8.53 -8.15 -8.90
C LEU A 105 -9.56 -9.18 -8.42
N SER A 106 -10.74 -8.74 -7.96
CA SER A 106 -11.83 -9.65 -7.61
C SER A 106 -12.29 -10.48 -8.81
N GLY A 107 -12.45 -9.85 -9.98
CA GLY A 107 -12.76 -10.53 -11.23
C GLY A 107 -11.71 -11.59 -11.61
N ILE A 108 -10.43 -11.20 -11.62
CA ILE A 108 -9.32 -12.11 -11.88
C ILE A 108 -9.33 -13.32 -10.92
N LYS A 109 -9.60 -13.10 -9.63
CA LYS A 109 -9.72 -14.19 -8.64
C LYS A 109 -10.86 -15.15 -8.97
N GLN A 110 -11.98 -14.68 -9.52
CA GLN A 110 -13.07 -15.55 -9.96
C GLN A 110 -12.70 -16.35 -11.21
N GLU A 111 -11.95 -15.75 -12.14
CA GLU A 111 -11.45 -16.44 -13.32
C GLU A 111 -10.42 -17.52 -12.96
N LEU A 112 -9.51 -17.24 -12.01
CA LEU A 112 -8.56 -18.23 -11.48
C LEU A 112 -9.27 -19.46 -10.89
N LYS A 113 -10.41 -19.26 -10.22
CA LYS A 113 -11.21 -20.39 -9.68
C LYS A 113 -11.73 -21.30 -10.80
N LYS A 114 -12.05 -20.77 -11.98
CA LYS A 114 -12.45 -21.59 -13.14
C LYS A 114 -11.30 -22.46 -13.62
N GLU A 115 -10.08 -21.93 -13.54
CA GLU A 115 -8.81 -22.62 -13.82
C GLU A 115 -8.33 -23.55 -12.69
N GLN A 116 -9.18 -23.85 -11.69
CA GLN A 116 -8.86 -24.66 -10.50
C GLN A 116 -7.73 -24.08 -9.63
N ILE A 117 -7.49 -22.77 -9.71
CA ILE A 117 -6.52 -22.04 -8.90
C ILE A 117 -7.26 -21.20 -7.86
N TYR A 118 -7.02 -21.47 -6.58
CA TYR A 118 -7.71 -20.85 -5.46
C TYR A 118 -6.75 -20.01 -4.64
N MET A 119 -6.99 -18.69 -4.61
CA MET A 119 -6.37 -17.81 -3.63
C MET A 119 -7.24 -17.79 -2.37
N ILE A 120 -6.80 -18.48 -1.31
CA ILE A 120 -7.54 -18.64 -0.06
C ILE A 120 -7.00 -17.72 1.04
N ASN A 121 -7.81 -17.47 2.06
CA ASN A 121 -7.41 -16.74 3.27
C ASN A 121 -7.37 -17.66 4.50
N GLU A 122 -7.05 -17.09 5.68
CA GLU A 122 -6.86 -17.84 6.93
C GLU A 122 -8.09 -18.61 7.42
N THR A 123 -9.30 -18.19 7.04
CA THR A 123 -10.56 -18.85 7.44
C THR A 123 -10.95 -20.00 6.50
N GLU A 124 -10.21 -20.19 5.40
CA GLU A 124 -10.49 -21.19 4.36
C GLU A 124 -9.46 -22.34 4.36
N VAL A 125 -8.56 -22.35 5.35
CA VAL A 125 -7.47 -23.34 5.47
C VAL A 125 -8.02 -24.70 5.89
N SER A 126 -7.72 -25.74 5.11
CA SER A 126 -8.04 -27.13 5.46
C SER A 126 -7.04 -27.73 6.46
N LYS A 127 -7.37 -28.88 7.06
CA LYS A 127 -6.49 -29.53 8.04
C LYS A 127 -5.10 -29.89 7.50
N SER A 128 -5.00 -30.44 6.29
CA SER A 128 -3.71 -30.77 5.68
C SER A 128 -2.88 -29.52 5.34
N GLN A 129 -3.55 -28.43 4.96
CA GLN A 129 -2.89 -27.14 4.71
C GLN A 129 -2.45 -26.47 6.02
N SER A 130 -3.18 -26.67 7.11
CA SER A 130 -2.83 -26.18 8.44
C SER A 130 -1.47 -26.73 8.87
N GLU A 131 -1.28 -28.06 8.80
CA GLU A 131 0.00 -28.71 9.13
C GLU A 131 1.15 -28.13 8.30
N PHE A 132 0.95 -27.96 6.99
CA PHE A 132 1.94 -27.32 6.12
C PHE A 132 2.22 -25.86 6.49
N ILE A 133 1.19 -25.07 6.79
CA ILE A 133 1.31 -23.66 7.15
C ILE A 133 2.11 -23.52 8.46
N GLU A 134 1.84 -24.38 9.45
CA GLU A 134 2.57 -24.36 10.71
C GLU A 134 4.05 -24.64 10.50
N ASP A 135 4.39 -25.68 9.74
CA ASP A 135 5.78 -26.02 9.44
C ASP A 135 6.48 -24.92 8.63
N TYR A 136 5.82 -24.42 7.59
CA TYR A 136 6.33 -23.33 6.76
C TYR A 136 6.56 -22.07 7.61
N PHE A 137 5.62 -21.76 8.51
CA PHE A 137 5.74 -20.62 9.41
C PHE A 137 6.95 -20.75 10.33
N LEU A 138 7.09 -21.87 11.03
CA LEU A 138 8.16 -22.09 12.00
C LEU A 138 9.54 -22.09 11.33
N GLN A 139 9.66 -22.68 10.13
CA GLN A 139 10.95 -22.84 9.46
C GLN A 139 11.37 -21.62 8.63
N LYS A 140 10.42 -20.92 7.99
CA LYS A 140 10.73 -19.87 7.01
C LYS A 140 10.25 -18.49 7.42
N VAL A 141 9.06 -18.37 7.99
CA VAL A 141 8.44 -17.06 8.27
C VAL A 141 8.91 -16.50 9.61
N SER A 142 8.71 -17.25 10.69
CA SER A 142 9.01 -16.83 12.06
C SER A 142 10.46 -16.36 12.25
N PRO A 143 11.49 -17.03 11.68
CA PRO A 143 12.88 -16.57 11.84
C PRO A 143 13.18 -15.23 11.16
N ALA A 144 12.40 -14.84 10.16
CA ALA A 144 12.58 -13.60 9.40
C ALA A 144 11.62 -12.48 9.84
N MET A 145 10.62 -12.81 10.65
CA MET A 145 9.56 -11.91 11.07
C MET A 145 9.98 -11.07 12.28
N VAL A 146 9.58 -9.80 12.29
CA VAL A 146 9.78 -8.90 13.43
C VAL A 146 8.43 -8.51 14.02
N VAL A 147 8.26 -8.74 15.32
CA VAL A 147 7.09 -8.32 16.09
C VAL A 147 7.50 -7.22 17.05
N ILE A 148 6.78 -6.10 17.03
CA ILE A 148 7.04 -4.93 17.86
C ILE A 148 5.80 -4.65 18.70
N MET A 149 5.90 -4.86 20.01
CA MET A 149 4.85 -4.44 20.94
C MET A 149 4.85 -2.91 21.01
N ILE A 150 3.73 -2.27 20.65
CA ILE A 150 3.62 -0.80 20.58
C ILE A 150 2.67 -0.21 21.63
N GLY A 151 1.93 -1.05 22.36
CA GLY A 151 0.98 -0.62 23.39
C GLY A 151 1.61 0.23 24.50
N GLU A 152 2.79 -0.15 24.97
CA GLU A 152 3.48 0.50 26.11
C GLU A 152 4.72 1.30 25.71
N LEU A 153 5.02 1.40 24.40
CA LEU A 153 6.17 2.17 23.95
C LEU A 153 5.95 3.67 24.17
N LYS A 154 6.93 4.29 24.83
CA LYS A 154 7.04 5.75 24.96
C LYS A 154 7.21 6.40 23.59
N GLU A 155 8.09 5.82 22.76
CA GLU A 155 8.36 6.29 21.39
C GLU A 155 7.93 5.24 20.38
N PHE A 156 7.20 5.67 19.35
CA PHE A 156 6.75 4.78 18.29
C PHE A 156 7.92 4.39 17.38
N PRO A 157 8.05 3.10 16.99
CA PRO A 157 9.15 2.66 16.14
C PRO A 157 9.15 3.38 14.79
N SER A 158 10.33 3.70 14.27
CA SER A 158 10.45 4.22 12.91
C SER A 158 10.13 3.10 11.91
N LEU A 159 8.94 3.17 11.33
CA LEU A 159 8.51 2.21 10.31
C LEU A 159 9.27 2.42 9.01
N LYS A 160 9.83 1.33 8.48
CA LYS A 160 10.65 1.33 7.27
C LYS A 160 9.81 1.70 6.06
N ASP A 161 10.37 2.54 5.19
CA ASP A 161 9.72 2.88 3.94
C ASP A 161 9.49 1.62 3.09
N SER A 162 8.34 1.55 2.43
CA SER A 162 7.89 0.43 1.57
C SER A 162 7.67 -0.93 2.26
N ALA A 163 7.84 -1.03 3.57
CA ALA A 163 7.42 -2.22 4.32
C ALA A 163 5.89 -2.19 4.55
N ALA A 164 5.28 -3.36 4.54
CA ALA A 164 3.90 -3.54 4.95
C ALA A 164 3.89 -4.10 6.37
N TYR A 165 2.98 -3.62 7.20
CA TYR A 165 2.83 -4.04 8.57
C TYR A 165 1.42 -4.56 8.81
N LEU A 166 1.28 -5.59 9.65
CA LEU A 166 0.00 -5.90 10.27
C LEU A 166 -0.04 -5.20 11.63
N ALA A 167 -0.97 -4.27 11.80
CA ALA A 167 -1.32 -3.72 13.09
C ALA A 167 -2.25 -4.69 13.80
N VAL A 168 -1.77 -5.27 14.90
CA VAL A 168 -2.48 -6.25 15.71
C VAL A 168 -3.07 -5.54 16.92
N LYS A 169 -4.35 -5.78 17.19
CA LYS A 169 -5.03 -5.41 18.44
C LYS A 169 -5.36 -6.69 19.20
N MET A 170 -4.92 -6.74 20.45
CA MET A 170 -5.26 -7.77 21.43
C MET A 170 -6.15 -7.16 22.50
N GLU A 171 -7.28 -7.81 22.77
CA GLU A 171 -8.15 -7.50 23.90
C GLU A 171 -7.83 -8.48 25.02
N MET A 172 -7.02 -8.04 25.97
CA MET A 172 -6.49 -8.88 27.05
C MET A 172 -7.60 -9.37 27.97
N THR A 173 -7.45 -10.59 28.48
CA THR A 173 -8.36 -11.10 29.51
C THR A 173 -8.13 -10.36 30.83
N THR A 174 -9.11 -10.41 31.73
CA THR A 174 -8.97 -9.84 33.08
C THR A 174 -7.87 -10.48 33.92
N ASP A 175 -7.49 -11.71 33.56
CA ASP A 175 -6.54 -12.54 34.30
C ASP A 175 -5.11 -12.36 33.76
N ASP A 176 -4.94 -11.62 32.66
CA ASP A 176 -3.63 -11.25 32.15
C ASP A 176 -3.08 -10.06 32.95
N THR A 177 -1.96 -10.28 33.63
CA THR A 177 -1.28 -9.24 34.42
C THR A 177 -0.07 -8.65 33.70
N THR A 178 0.14 -8.99 32.43
CA THR A 178 1.31 -8.57 31.66
C THR A 178 1.25 -7.08 31.33
N PHE A 179 0.05 -6.58 31.05
CA PHE A 179 -0.17 -5.20 30.64
C PHE A 179 -1.23 -4.53 31.50
N ALA A 180 -1.05 -3.25 31.80
CA ALA A 180 -2.03 -2.48 32.57
C ALA A 180 -3.30 -2.14 31.76
N SER A 181 -3.18 -2.08 30.44
CA SER A 181 -4.28 -1.74 29.53
C SER A 181 -5.02 -3.01 29.07
N LYS A 182 -6.36 -2.91 28.99
CA LYS A 182 -7.21 -3.95 28.37
C LYS A 182 -6.91 -4.14 26.88
N HIS A 183 -6.56 -3.06 26.17
CA HIS A 183 -6.23 -3.11 24.75
C HIS A 183 -4.71 -2.97 24.59
N ASN A 184 -4.10 -3.97 23.95
CA ASN A 184 -2.70 -3.95 23.58
C ASN A 184 -2.52 -4.04 22.09
N TYR A 185 -1.42 -3.45 21.63
CA TYR A 185 -1.15 -3.29 20.22
C TYR A 185 0.24 -3.80 19.88
N ALA A 186 0.35 -4.44 18.73
CA ALA A 186 1.62 -4.86 18.15
C ALA A 186 1.67 -4.54 16.67
N LEU A 187 2.88 -4.42 16.12
CA LEU A 187 3.12 -4.40 14.70
C LEU A 187 3.90 -5.64 14.31
N ILE A 188 3.44 -6.32 13.26
CA ILE A 188 4.21 -7.36 12.60
C ILE A 188 4.74 -6.80 11.29
N GLU A 189 6.05 -6.70 11.14
CA GLU A 189 6.68 -6.38 9.86
C GLU A 189 6.63 -7.61 8.95
N ILE A 190 6.04 -7.46 7.76
CA ILE A 190 6.00 -8.56 6.80
C ILE A 190 7.41 -8.75 6.19
N PRO A 191 8.02 -9.94 6.32
CA PRO A 191 9.37 -10.16 5.83
C PRO A 191 9.44 -10.11 4.30
N LYS A 192 10.40 -9.34 3.77
CA LYS A 192 10.59 -9.16 2.31
C LYS A 192 11.38 -10.29 1.65
N ASN A 193 12.12 -11.06 2.44
CA ASN A 193 12.93 -12.19 1.98
C ASN A 193 12.15 -13.52 1.92
N VAL A 194 10.87 -13.50 2.31
CA VAL A 194 9.95 -14.64 2.19
C VAL A 194 9.01 -14.40 1.02
N GLU A 195 8.65 -15.46 0.30
CA GLU A 195 7.73 -15.37 -0.83
C GLU A 195 6.36 -14.86 -0.36
N ARG A 196 5.84 -13.86 -1.09
CA ARG A 196 4.54 -13.24 -0.77
C ARG A 196 3.37 -14.19 -1.00
N PHE A 197 3.48 -15.05 -2.01
CA PHE A 197 2.46 -16.02 -2.40
C PHE A 197 3.01 -17.41 -2.14
N VAL A 198 2.41 -18.11 -1.18
CA VAL A 198 2.83 -19.44 -0.78
C VAL A 198 1.88 -20.45 -1.43
N GLU A 199 2.42 -21.31 -2.30
CA GLU A 199 1.67 -22.46 -2.84
C GLU A 199 1.51 -23.50 -1.73
N LEU A 200 0.25 -23.82 -1.43
CA LEU A 200 -0.14 -24.81 -0.44
C LEU A 200 -0.26 -26.20 -1.09
N PRO A 201 -0.21 -27.28 -0.29
CA PRO A 201 -0.46 -28.62 -0.78
C PRO A 201 -1.75 -28.69 -1.62
N SER A 202 -1.62 -29.24 -2.83
CA SER A 202 -2.73 -29.41 -3.75
C SER A 202 -3.61 -30.60 -3.31
N HIS A 203 -4.92 -30.50 -3.55
CA HIS A 203 -5.89 -31.57 -3.29
C HIS A 203 -6.87 -31.63 -4.47
N ASP A 204 -7.24 -32.83 -4.92
CA ASP A 204 -8.16 -33.07 -6.05
C ASP A 204 -7.80 -32.29 -7.35
N GLY A 205 -6.50 -32.17 -7.65
CA GLY A 205 -6.03 -31.43 -8.83
C GLY A 205 -6.20 -29.91 -8.75
N LYS A 206 -6.61 -29.37 -7.59
CA LYS A 206 -6.73 -27.93 -7.35
C LYS A 206 -5.44 -27.37 -6.77
N LYS A 207 -5.06 -26.19 -7.25
CA LYS A 207 -3.93 -25.42 -6.72
C LYS A 207 -4.42 -24.39 -5.71
N TYR A 208 -3.74 -24.30 -4.58
CA TYR A 208 -4.09 -23.39 -3.50
C TYR A 208 -2.93 -22.44 -3.22
N ILE A 209 -3.23 -21.16 -3.07
CA ILE A 209 -2.27 -20.12 -2.78
C ILE A 209 -2.80 -19.35 -1.58
N ILE A 210 -1.96 -19.16 -0.58
CA ILE A 210 -2.22 -18.23 0.52
C ILE A 210 -1.25 -17.06 0.42
N ILE A 211 -1.74 -15.85 0.64
CA ILE A 211 -0.87 -14.68 0.74
C ILE A 211 -0.22 -14.71 2.13
N LEU A 212 1.07 -14.37 2.21
CA LEU A 212 1.84 -14.38 3.45
C LEU A 212 1.17 -13.63 4.62
N ASP A 213 0.38 -12.59 4.34
CA ASP A 213 -0.37 -11.88 5.37
C ASP A 213 -1.41 -12.76 6.05
N ASP A 214 -2.18 -13.52 5.26
CA ASP A 214 -3.20 -14.42 5.78
C ASP A 214 -2.55 -15.64 6.44
N LEU A 215 -1.40 -16.09 5.94
CA LEU A 215 -0.59 -17.09 6.65
C LEU A 215 -0.18 -16.58 8.04
N ILE A 216 0.30 -15.34 8.15
CA ILE A 216 0.65 -14.73 9.45
C ILE A 216 -0.60 -14.52 10.32
N ARG A 217 -1.73 -14.11 9.73
CA ARG A 217 -3.02 -13.97 10.44
C ARG A 217 -3.49 -15.30 11.03
N TYR A 218 -3.36 -16.38 10.26
CA TYR A 218 -3.64 -17.73 10.73
C TYR A 218 -2.78 -18.08 11.95
N MET A 219 -1.50 -17.69 11.92
CA MET A 219 -0.52 -18.00 12.97
C MET A 219 -0.51 -17.03 14.16
N LEU A 220 -1.40 -16.04 14.22
CA LEU A 220 -1.45 -15.07 15.34
C LEU A 220 -1.56 -15.76 16.71
N HIS A 221 -2.31 -16.85 16.79
CA HIS A 221 -2.47 -17.64 18.01
C HIS A 221 -1.15 -18.22 18.53
N LYS A 222 -0.21 -18.59 17.64
CA LYS A 222 1.14 -19.02 18.03
C LYS A 222 2.07 -17.85 18.29
N ILE A 223 1.98 -16.78 17.50
CA ILE A 223 2.82 -15.58 17.64
C ILE A 223 2.63 -14.94 19.02
N PHE A 224 1.38 -14.84 19.47
CA PHE A 224 1.02 -14.20 20.73
C PHE A 224 0.62 -15.19 21.82
N SER A 225 1.05 -16.46 21.73
CA SER A 225 0.64 -17.53 22.67
C SER A 225 1.06 -17.28 24.11
N ILE A 226 2.02 -16.38 24.35
CA ILE A 226 2.48 -16.00 25.69
C ILE A 226 1.49 -15.06 26.42
N PHE A 227 0.56 -14.45 25.68
CA PHE A 227 -0.42 -13.50 26.22
C PHE A 227 -1.80 -14.16 26.29
N LYS A 228 -2.60 -13.76 27.28
CA LYS A 228 -4.00 -14.16 27.38
C LYS A 228 -4.91 -13.05 26.88
N TYR A 229 -5.65 -13.32 25.82
CA TYR A 229 -6.60 -12.38 25.23
C TYR A 229 -7.91 -13.09 24.87
N ASP A 230 -9.01 -12.35 24.95
CA ASP A 230 -10.33 -12.80 24.52
C ASP A 230 -10.49 -12.66 22.99
N HIS A 231 -9.89 -11.61 22.43
CA HIS A 231 -9.98 -11.30 21.01
C HIS A 231 -8.65 -10.80 20.45
N ILE A 232 -8.35 -11.21 19.22
CA ILE A 232 -7.20 -10.72 18.46
C ILE A 232 -7.65 -10.41 17.03
N SER A 233 -7.25 -9.24 16.55
CA SER A 233 -7.45 -8.83 15.17
C SER A 233 -6.18 -8.25 14.58
N ALA A 234 -6.03 -8.34 13.27
CA ALA A 234 -4.91 -7.78 12.54
C ALA A 234 -5.42 -6.99 11.35
N HIS A 235 -4.81 -5.84 11.07
CA HIS A 235 -5.21 -4.97 9.98
C HIS A 235 -3.98 -4.45 9.27
N MET A 236 -3.97 -4.50 7.94
CA MET A 236 -2.78 -4.08 7.21
C MET A 236 -2.66 -2.56 7.21
N ILE A 237 -1.46 -2.07 7.51
CA ILE A 237 -1.08 -0.67 7.34
C ILE A 237 0.19 -0.58 6.50
N LYS A 238 0.30 0.50 5.73
CA LYS A 238 1.47 0.82 4.93
C LYS A 238 1.72 2.31 4.97
N ILE A 239 2.96 2.68 5.23
CA ILE A 239 3.39 4.08 5.21
C ILE A 239 4.28 4.27 4.00
N THR A 240 4.13 5.43 3.38
CA THR A 240 5.07 5.92 2.37
C THR A 240 5.71 7.16 2.93
N ARG A 241 7.04 7.18 2.94
CA ARG A 241 7.83 8.33 3.37
C ARG A 241 8.39 9.06 2.16
N ASP A 242 8.71 10.33 2.37
CA ASP A 242 9.36 11.16 1.38
C ASP A 242 10.76 10.59 1.03
N ALA A 243 11.11 10.54 -0.26
CA ALA A 243 12.43 10.13 -0.72
C ALA A 243 13.41 11.33 -0.79
N ALA A 244 14.70 11.07 -0.59
CA ALA A 244 15.73 12.05 -0.91
C ALA A 244 15.66 12.39 -2.41
N LEU A 245 15.76 13.68 -2.75
CA LEU A 245 15.50 14.19 -4.10
C LEU A 245 16.45 13.59 -5.13
N ASP A 246 15.90 12.83 -6.08
CA ASP A 246 16.57 12.54 -7.36
C ASP A 246 15.73 13.17 -8.48
N ILE A 247 15.99 14.46 -8.75
CA ILE A 247 15.23 15.23 -9.73
C ILE A 247 16.00 15.24 -11.05
N GLU A 248 15.56 14.40 -11.99
CA GLU A 248 15.94 14.45 -13.40
C GLU A 248 15.30 15.66 -14.11
N SER A 249 15.77 16.88 -13.81
CA SER A 249 15.69 18.04 -14.71
C SER A 249 16.58 19.18 -14.21
N ASP A 250 17.53 19.63 -15.02
CA ASP A 250 18.49 20.69 -14.66
C ASP A 250 17.85 22.09 -14.47
N LEU A 251 16.60 22.29 -14.91
CA LEU A 251 15.91 23.58 -14.82
C LEU A 251 15.10 23.78 -13.52
N SER A 252 14.85 22.71 -12.75
CA SER A 252 14.04 22.75 -11.52
C SER A 252 14.85 22.74 -10.21
N LYS A 253 16.14 22.37 -10.26
CA LYS A 253 16.99 22.26 -9.06
C LYS A 253 17.00 23.55 -8.24
N SER A 254 17.27 24.71 -8.86
CA SER A 254 17.39 25.98 -8.14
C SER A 254 16.12 26.42 -7.39
N PHE A 255 14.93 26.19 -7.95
CA PHE A 255 13.66 26.56 -7.31
C PHE A 255 13.29 25.59 -6.20
N ILE A 256 13.43 24.28 -6.44
CA ILE A 256 13.12 23.24 -5.45
C ILE A 256 14.13 23.26 -4.30
N ASP A 257 15.42 23.50 -4.56
CA ASP A 257 16.44 23.68 -3.52
C ASP A 257 16.12 24.87 -2.61
N LYS A 258 15.60 25.97 -3.18
CA LYS A 258 15.15 27.14 -2.41
C LYS A 258 13.93 26.80 -1.55
N ILE A 259 12.98 26.02 -2.08
CA ILE A 259 11.83 25.54 -1.31
C ILE A 259 12.25 24.60 -0.18
N SER A 260 13.08 23.60 -0.47
CA SER A 260 13.61 22.67 0.53
C SER A 260 14.34 23.40 1.66
N LYS A 261 15.15 24.42 1.35
CA LYS A 261 15.81 25.28 2.36
C LYS A 261 14.85 26.15 3.18
N SER A 262 13.67 26.47 2.63
CA SER A 262 12.65 27.30 3.31
C SER A 262 11.77 26.49 4.28
N VAL A 263 11.64 25.18 4.08
CA VAL A 263 10.91 24.28 4.98
C VAL A 263 11.83 23.87 6.14
N LYS A 264 11.96 24.74 7.14
CA LYS A 264 12.90 24.57 8.27
C LYS A 264 12.68 23.33 9.15
N ASN A 265 11.54 22.64 9.04
CA ASN A 265 11.11 21.62 10.01
C ASN A 265 10.79 20.24 9.40
N ARG A 266 11.15 19.97 8.13
CA ARG A 266 10.99 18.63 7.55
C ARG A 266 12.35 18.02 7.19
N SER A 267 12.62 16.85 7.75
CA SER A 267 13.72 15.98 7.34
C SER A 267 13.28 15.05 6.21
N ASP A 268 14.25 14.54 5.44
CA ASP A 268 14.02 13.37 4.60
C ASP A 268 13.42 12.24 5.45
N GLY A 269 12.33 11.61 4.97
CA GLY A 269 11.65 10.52 5.69
C GLY A 269 10.34 10.88 6.42
N ASP A 270 9.84 12.11 6.31
CA ASP A 270 8.51 12.45 6.82
C ASP A 270 7.40 11.61 6.14
N PRO A 271 6.35 11.18 6.87
CA PRO A 271 5.25 10.42 6.29
C PRO A 271 4.49 11.30 5.29
N VAL A 272 4.30 10.78 4.07
CA VAL A 272 3.52 11.46 3.02
C VAL A 272 2.16 10.80 2.81
N ARG A 273 2.07 9.49 3.06
CA ARG A 273 0.86 8.71 2.88
C ARG A 273 0.75 7.58 3.89
N LEU A 274 -0.43 7.43 4.48
CA LEU A 274 -0.85 6.23 5.20
C LEU A 274 -1.93 5.52 4.38
N VAL A 275 -1.72 4.25 4.12
CA VAL A 275 -2.74 3.35 3.57
C VAL A 275 -3.08 2.33 4.64
N TYR A 276 -4.36 2.15 4.92
CA TYR A 276 -4.82 1.25 5.98
C TYR A 276 -5.98 0.38 5.49
N ASP A 277 -6.12 -0.80 6.08
CA ASP A 277 -7.26 -1.68 5.84
C ASP A 277 -8.53 -1.01 6.36
N LYS A 278 -9.52 -0.77 5.50
CA LYS A 278 -10.76 -0.07 5.87
C LYS A 278 -11.59 -0.77 6.95
N THR A 279 -11.31 -2.02 7.28
CA THR A 279 -12.00 -2.75 8.35
C THR A 279 -11.39 -2.53 9.73
N ILE A 280 -10.25 -1.83 9.82
CA ILE A 280 -9.67 -1.42 11.10
C ILE A 280 -10.67 -0.55 11.87
N ASP A 281 -10.80 -0.77 13.18
CA ASP A 281 -11.68 0.05 14.01
C ASP A 281 -11.08 1.45 14.25
N ASP A 282 -11.96 2.44 14.41
CA ASP A 282 -11.58 3.85 14.55
C ASP A 282 -10.67 4.11 15.76
N GLN A 283 -10.83 3.34 16.84
CA GLN A 283 -9.99 3.45 18.03
C GLN A 283 -8.55 3.03 17.71
N THR A 284 -8.36 1.89 17.04
CA THR A 284 -7.03 1.43 16.61
C THR A 284 -6.41 2.38 15.60
N LEU A 285 -7.18 2.86 14.61
CA LEU A 285 -6.67 3.79 13.62
C LEU A 285 -6.22 5.10 14.27
N SER A 286 -7.02 5.64 15.19
CA SER A 286 -6.69 6.87 15.92
C SER A 286 -5.43 6.70 16.77
N PHE A 287 -5.31 5.57 17.48
CA PHE A 287 -4.11 5.24 18.25
C PHE A 287 -2.86 5.21 17.36
N LEU A 288 -2.94 4.55 16.21
CA LEU A 288 -1.86 4.46 15.24
C LEU A 288 -1.49 5.84 14.68
N MET A 289 -2.47 6.63 14.26
CA MET A 289 -2.25 7.97 13.69
C MET A 289 -1.58 8.92 14.69
N ASP A 290 -2.06 8.93 15.94
CA ASP A 290 -1.51 9.73 17.03
C ASP A 290 -0.05 9.36 17.31
N LYS A 291 0.22 8.06 17.51
CA LYS A 291 1.57 7.56 17.78
C LYS A 291 2.56 7.83 16.63
N MET A 292 2.09 7.84 15.39
CA MET A 292 2.92 8.13 14.22
C MET A 292 3.08 9.62 13.91
N GLY A 293 2.37 10.50 14.63
CA GLY A 293 2.37 11.94 14.36
C GLY A 293 1.83 12.31 12.98
N ILE A 294 0.94 11.47 12.42
CA ILE A 294 0.34 11.69 11.10
C ILE A 294 -0.69 12.80 11.22
N LYS A 295 -0.54 13.85 10.40
CA LYS A 295 -1.40 15.03 10.42
C LYS A 295 -2.50 14.88 9.38
N ASN A 296 -3.62 15.59 9.57
CA ASN A 296 -4.73 15.62 8.61
C ASN A 296 -4.36 16.16 7.22
N SER A 297 -3.22 16.84 7.08
CA SER A 297 -2.67 17.29 5.79
C SER A 297 -1.95 16.17 5.01
N ASP A 298 -1.76 15.01 5.61
CA ASP A 298 -1.14 13.84 4.98
C ASP A 298 -2.19 13.06 4.17
N SER A 299 -1.76 12.31 3.16
CA SER A 299 -2.69 11.48 2.38
C SER A 299 -3.07 10.24 3.18
N ILE A 300 -4.30 10.21 3.71
CA ILE A 300 -4.83 9.09 4.48
C ILE A 300 -5.84 8.35 3.60
N ASN A 301 -5.48 7.15 3.16
CA ASN A 301 -6.23 6.41 2.14
C ASN A 301 -6.78 5.10 2.72
N PRO A 302 -8.12 4.94 2.84
CA PRO A 302 -8.70 3.65 3.13
C PRO A 302 -8.49 2.71 1.94
N GLY A 303 -7.88 1.56 2.20
CA GLY A 303 -7.57 0.53 1.23
C GLY A 303 -8.36 -0.77 1.46
N GLY A 304 -8.06 -1.77 0.64
CA GLY A 304 -8.53 -3.14 0.87
C GLY A 304 -7.72 -3.86 1.95
N ARG A 305 -8.07 -5.12 2.21
CA ARG A 305 -7.40 -5.98 3.19
C ARG A 305 -5.89 -6.15 2.96
N TYR A 306 -5.47 -6.16 1.70
CA TYR A 306 -4.09 -6.35 1.28
C TYR A 306 -3.53 -5.08 0.65
N HIS A 307 -2.45 -4.57 1.22
CA HIS A 307 -1.61 -3.53 0.64
C HIS A 307 -0.38 -4.14 -0.02
N ASN A 308 0.53 -3.29 -0.49
CA ASN A 308 1.76 -3.71 -1.17
C ASN A 308 1.51 -4.61 -2.39
N ARG A 309 0.47 -4.31 -3.17
CA ARG A 309 0.09 -5.10 -4.35
C ARG A 309 1.16 -5.15 -5.43
N ARG A 310 2.22 -4.34 -5.37
CA ARG A 310 3.42 -4.50 -6.22
C ARG A 310 4.00 -5.91 -6.20
N ASP A 311 3.78 -6.68 -5.13
CA ASP A 311 4.29 -8.04 -5.03
C ASP A 311 3.66 -8.97 -6.08
N TYR A 312 2.46 -8.66 -6.60
CA TYR A 312 1.83 -9.39 -7.70
C TYR A 312 2.65 -9.37 -9.00
N ILE A 313 3.62 -8.46 -9.16
CA ILE A 313 4.60 -8.52 -10.27
C ILE A 313 5.34 -9.87 -10.26
N LYS A 314 5.60 -10.42 -9.07
CA LYS A 314 6.27 -11.70 -8.86
C LYS A 314 5.29 -12.84 -8.57
N PHE A 315 4.03 -12.71 -8.99
CA PHE A 315 3.06 -13.79 -8.82
C PHE A 315 3.58 -15.07 -9.50
N PRO A 316 3.52 -16.23 -8.82
CA PRO A 316 4.11 -17.47 -9.31
C PRO A 316 3.47 -17.91 -10.64
N SER A 317 4.27 -18.58 -11.48
CA SER A 317 3.80 -19.15 -12.75
C SER A 317 2.90 -20.36 -12.58
N LEU A 318 2.94 -21.01 -11.40
CA LEU A 318 2.16 -22.19 -11.03
C LEU A 318 2.33 -23.39 -11.98
N GLY A 319 3.35 -23.38 -12.84
CA GLY A 319 3.52 -24.37 -13.91
C GLY A 319 2.46 -24.26 -15.03
N ARG A 320 1.82 -23.09 -15.20
CA ARG A 320 0.78 -22.83 -16.20
C ARG A 320 1.27 -21.86 -17.29
N PRO A 321 2.03 -22.33 -18.29
CA PRO A 321 2.52 -21.48 -19.38
C PRO A 321 1.38 -20.93 -20.25
N ASP A 322 0.26 -21.65 -20.33
CA ASP A 322 -0.96 -21.27 -21.04
C ASP A 322 -1.68 -20.04 -20.45
N LEU A 323 -1.37 -19.69 -19.20
CA LEU A 323 -1.91 -18.50 -18.53
C LEU A 323 -0.94 -17.31 -18.52
N GLN A 324 0.16 -17.39 -19.28
CA GLN A 324 1.22 -16.40 -19.36
C GLN A 324 1.48 -16.01 -20.82
N TYR A 325 2.22 -14.93 -21.04
CA TYR A 325 2.77 -14.67 -22.37
C TYR A 325 3.72 -15.79 -22.79
N GLU A 326 3.73 -16.10 -24.09
CA GLU A 326 4.76 -16.96 -24.68
C GLU A 326 6.14 -16.33 -24.44
N LYS A 327 7.10 -17.15 -24.03
CA LYS A 327 8.46 -16.72 -23.70
C LYS A 327 9.40 -16.75 -24.89
#